data_AF-S7U4V3-F1
#
_entry.id   AF-S7U4V3-F1
#
_cell.length_a   1.000
_cell.length_b   1.000
_cell.length_c   1.000
_cell.angle_alpha   90.00
_cell.angle_beta   90.00
_cell.angle_gamma   90.00
#
_symmetry.space_group_name_H-M   'P 1'
#
loop_
_entity.id
_entity.type
_entity.pdbx_description
1 polymer ?
#
loop_
_entity_poly.entity_id
_entity_poly.type
_entity_poly.pdbx_seq_one_letter_code
_entity_poly.pdbx_strand_id
1 'polypeptide(L)'
;MSGDETINSILSLVSSDLISKSLKKAFINCLERYLRDKKTVHIDELNYIKQEINHHAVQIKQYSEEDAYRLLHEQEKPFFAPKEPIQKTAQNSGTENCNFENKISKQQPTIDQLNEMIEELRHKGKQAVASRDNWKQKAEKAERKVKELENKVSKLELQKTDTDSKFKRLKNKFALMYHPDKIMGEKYEKMIKQEFFKEFWQEIEIIERS
;
A
#
# COMPACT_ATOMS: atom_id res chain seq x y z
N MET A 1 19.08 6.35 -13.39
CA MET A 1 18.23 6.21 -12.20
C MET A 1 19.12 6.39 -10.99
N SER A 2 18.77 7.33 -10.12
CA SER A 2 19.52 7.58 -8.89
C SER A 2 19.42 6.35 -7.97
N GLY A 3 20.41 6.09 -7.13
CA GLY A 3 20.36 4.99 -6.15
C GLY A 3 19.14 5.07 -5.25
N ASP A 4 18.70 6.29 -4.94
CA ASP A 4 17.57 6.57 -4.06
C ASP A 4 16.22 6.24 -4.70
N GLU A 5 16.08 6.40 -6.01
CA GLU A 5 14.88 6.00 -6.75
C GLU A 5 14.68 4.48 -6.72
N THR A 6 15.80 3.74 -6.74
CA THR A 6 15.77 2.27 -6.71
C THR A 6 15.41 1.77 -5.32
N ILE A 7 15.96 2.38 -4.25
CA ILE A 7 15.64 2.03 -2.86
C ILE A 7 14.16 2.33 -2.55
N ASN A 8 13.66 3.50 -2.92
CA ASN A 8 12.26 3.88 -2.70
C ASN A 8 11.28 2.99 -3.47
N SER A 9 11.65 2.57 -4.68
CA SER A 9 10.82 1.65 -5.47
C SER A 9 10.73 0.27 -4.82
N ILE A 10 11.84 -0.24 -4.27
CA ILE A 10 11.84 -1.56 -3.61
C ILE A 10 11.11 -1.49 -2.26
N LEU A 11 11.29 -0.41 -1.49
CA LEU A 11 10.55 -0.19 -0.23
C LEU A 11 9.05 -0.11 -0.48
N SER A 12 8.61 0.64 -1.51
CA SER A 12 7.20 0.70 -1.91
C SER A 12 6.64 -0.68 -2.28
N LEU A 13 7.43 -1.50 -2.98
CA LEU A 13 7.05 -2.87 -3.32
C LEU A 13 6.89 -3.75 -2.07
N VAL A 14 7.85 -3.70 -1.14
CA VAL A 14 7.87 -4.49 0.11
C VAL A 14 6.71 -4.08 1.04
N SER A 15 6.37 -2.79 1.05
CA SER A 15 5.22 -2.24 1.79
C SER A 15 3.87 -2.61 1.18
N SER A 16 3.82 -3.04 -0.09
CA SER A 16 2.56 -3.46 -0.71
C SER A 16 2.12 -4.85 -0.22
N ASP A 17 0.82 -5.05 -0.05
CA ASP A 17 0.23 -6.35 0.28
C ASP A 17 0.20 -7.34 -0.90
N LEU A 18 0.69 -6.90 -2.07
CA LEU A 18 0.67 -7.66 -3.31
C LEU A 18 1.75 -8.74 -3.39
N ILE A 19 2.74 -8.69 -2.48
CA ILE A 19 3.86 -9.62 -2.48
C ILE A 19 3.68 -10.69 -1.41
N SER A 20 3.81 -11.96 -1.81
CA SER A 20 3.76 -13.09 -0.89
C SER A 20 4.85 -12.99 0.19
N LYS A 21 4.57 -13.50 1.40
CA LYS A 21 5.48 -13.43 2.56
C LYS A 21 6.87 -14.01 2.27
N SER A 22 6.95 -15.08 1.48
CA SER A 22 8.23 -15.71 1.08
C SER A 22 9.04 -14.81 0.15
N LEU A 23 8.37 -14.10 -0.77
CA LEU A 23 9.01 -13.18 -1.71
C LEU A 23 9.43 -11.87 -1.00
N LYS A 24 8.65 -11.37 -0.04
CA LYS A 24 9.03 -10.22 0.81
C LYS A 24 10.36 -10.47 1.54
N LYS A 25 10.55 -11.66 2.11
CA LYS A 25 11.80 -12.04 2.79
C LYS A 25 12.99 -12.06 1.82
N ALA A 26 12.81 -12.55 0.60
CA ALA A 26 13.85 -12.53 -0.43
C ALA A 26 14.21 -11.09 -0.88
N PHE A 27 13.21 -10.22 -1.02
CA PHE A 27 13.43 -8.80 -1.34
C PHE A 27 14.15 -8.04 -0.22
N ILE A 28 13.80 -8.30 1.04
CA ILE A 28 14.49 -7.72 2.20
C ILE A 28 15.97 -8.16 2.22
N ASN A 29 16.26 -9.46 2.03
CA ASN A 29 17.63 -9.95 1.97
C ASN A 29 18.44 -9.36 0.79
N CYS A 30 17.77 -9.10 -0.35
CA CYS A 30 18.38 -8.45 -1.50
C CYS A 30 18.73 -6.98 -1.20
N LEU A 31 17.82 -6.25 -0.55
CA LEU A 31 18.07 -4.89 -0.06
C LEU A 31 19.21 -4.86 0.95
N GLU A 32 19.23 -5.77 1.92
CA GLU A 32 20.31 -5.83 2.91
C GLU A 32 21.69 -6.08 2.27
N ARG A 33 21.76 -6.92 1.22
CA ARG A 33 23.01 -7.11 0.45
C ARG A 33 23.39 -5.84 -0.32
N TYR A 34 22.43 -5.23 -1.01
CA TYR A 34 22.67 -4.02 -1.80
C TYR A 34 23.13 -2.83 -0.94
N LEU A 35 22.54 -2.65 0.24
CA LEU A 35 22.91 -1.60 1.19
C LEU A 35 24.25 -1.90 1.89
N ARG A 36 24.63 -3.17 2.02
CA ARG A 36 25.92 -3.57 2.60
C ARG A 36 27.09 -3.32 1.66
N ASP A 37 26.89 -3.47 0.35
CA ASP A 37 27.91 -3.20 -0.67
C ASP A 37 28.11 -1.69 -0.92
N LYS A 38 27.08 -0.87 -0.69
CA LYS A 38 27.20 0.59 -0.72
C LYS A 38 27.54 1.13 0.67
N LYS A 39 28.84 1.35 0.92
CA LYS A 39 29.46 1.93 2.12
C LYS A 39 28.92 3.30 2.61
N THR A 40 27.84 3.83 2.03
CA THR A 40 27.39 5.21 2.18
C THR A 40 26.00 5.36 2.79
N VAL A 41 25.33 4.27 3.19
CA VAL A 41 24.01 4.35 3.81
C VAL A 41 24.17 4.80 5.27
N HIS A 42 23.51 5.90 5.64
CA HIS A 42 23.62 6.45 6.98
C HIS A 42 23.03 5.47 7.99
N ILE A 43 23.68 5.33 9.16
CA ILE A 43 23.32 4.30 10.14
C ILE A 43 21.86 4.45 10.64
N ASP A 44 21.36 5.69 10.62
CA ASP A 44 19.99 6.03 11.03
C ASP A 44 18.94 5.55 10.01
N GLU A 45 19.24 5.60 8.71
CA GLU A 45 18.35 5.05 7.67
C GLU A 45 18.27 3.53 7.78
N LEU A 46 19.39 2.89 8.09
CA LEU A 46 19.44 1.44 8.32
C LEU A 46 18.64 1.04 9.58
N ASN A 47 18.67 1.87 10.62
CA ASN A 47 17.91 1.67 11.84
C ASN A 47 16.41 1.89 11.62
N TYR A 48 16.02 2.91 10.85
CA TYR A 48 14.64 3.14 10.46
C TYR A 48 14.06 1.95 9.67
N ILE A 49 14.80 1.46 8.67
CA ILE A 49 14.38 0.29 7.87
C ILE A 49 14.22 -0.95 8.76
N LYS A 50 15.16 -1.20 9.68
CA LYS A 50 15.06 -2.33 10.63
C LYS A 50 13.87 -2.19 11.58
N GLN A 51 13.57 -0.98 12.05
CA GLN A 51 12.46 -0.72 12.95
C GLN A 51 11.13 -0.98 12.26
N GLU A 52 10.99 -0.58 11.00
CA GLU A 52 9.76 -0.78 10.24
C GLU A 52 9.54 -2.25 9.84
N ILE A 53 10.63 -2.96 9.49
CA ILE A 53 10.58 -4.42 9.30
C ILE A 53 10.10 -5.12 10.58
N ASN A 54 10.61 -4.73 11.75
CA ASN A 54 10.21 -5.32 13.02
C ASN A 54 8.76 -4.95 13.41
N HIS A 55 8.33 -3.71 13.16
CA HIS A 55 6.96 -3.28 13.42
C HIS A 55 5.96 -4.12 12.62
N HIS A 56 6.23 -4.34 11.33
CA HIS A 56 5.38 -5.18 10.48
C HIS A 56 5.50 -6.68 10.78
N ALA A 57 6.66 -7.16 11.20
CA ALA A 57 6.82 -8.55 11.65
C ALA A 57 6.00 -8.85 12.93
N VAL A 58 5.86 -7.88 13.84
CA VAL A 58 5.04 -8.01 15.05
C VAL A 58 3.54 -8.06 14.74
N GLN A 59 3.06 -7.35 13.71
CA GLN A 59 1.67 -7.45 13.26
C GLN A 59 1.32 -8.84 12.66
N ILE A 60 2.32 -9.61 12.24
CA ILE A 60 2.13 -10.94 11.62
C ILE A 60 2.02 -12.07 12.67
N LYS A 61 2.26 -11.79 13.97
CA LYS A 61 2.29 -12.80 15.06
C LYS A 61 0.97 -13.51 15.39
N GLN A 62 -0.13 -13.24 14.69
CA GLN A 62 -1.40 -13.97 14.89
C GLN A 62 -1.64 -15.14 13.92
N TYR A 63 -0.66 -15.51 13.09
CA TYR A 63 -0.74 -16.72 12.28
C TYR A 63 0.38 -17.69 12.68
N SER A 64 0.00 -18.87 13.20
CA SER A 64 0.97 -19.95 13.40
C SER A 64 1.40 -20.50 12.03
N GLU A 65 2.55 -21.16 11.99
CA GLU A 65 3.05 -21.84 10.80
C GLU A 65 2.05 -22.91 10.30
N GLU A 66 1.31 -23.53 11.22
CA GLU A 66 0.26 -24.53 10.93
C GLU A 66 -0.97 -23.93 10.22
N ASP A 67 -1.32 -22.68 10.53
CA ASP A 67 -2.41 -21.96 9.86
C ASP A 67 -2.06 -21.62 8.41
N ALA A 68 -0.76 -21.35 8.14
CA ALA A 68 -0.27 -21.10 6.80
C ALA A 68 -0.27 -22.37 5.93
N TYR A 69 0.10 -23.52 6.50
CA TYR A 69 0.03 -24.81 5.80
C TYR A 69 -1.41 -25.25 5.51
N ARG A 70 -2.36 -24.97 6.41
CA ARG A 70 -3.80 -25.23 6.15
C ARG A 70 -4.32 -24.46 4.95
N LEU A 71 -4.03 -23.16 4.85
CA LEU A 71 -4.52 -22.31 3.75
C LEU A 71 -3.95 -22.70 2.39
N LEU A 72 -2.67 -23.11 2.34
CA LEU A 72 -2.05 -23.58 1.10
C LEU A 72 -2.68 -24.88 0.60
N HIS A 73 -2.97 -25.83 1.51
CA HIS A 73 -3.61 -27.09 1.14
C HIS A 73 -5.11 -26.94 0.84
N GLU A 74 -5.76 -25.89 1.32
CA GLU A 74 -7.19 -25.63 1.06
C GLU A 74 -7.43 -25.03 -0.33
N GLN A 75 -6.47 -24.25 -0.87
CA GLN A 75 -6.54 -23.69 -2.22
C GLN A 75 -6.12 -24.68 -3.32
N GLU A 76 -5.37 -25.73 -2.99
CA GLU A 76 -4.93 -26.76 -3.94
C GLU A 76 -5.94 -27.89 -4.14
N LYS A 77 -7.13 -27.85 -3.52
CA LYS A 77 -8.19 -28.83 -3.85
C LYS A 77 -8.80 -28.48 -5.20
N PRO A 78 -8.51 -29.22 -6.29
CA PRO A 78 -9.27 -29.08 -7.52
C PRO A 78 -10.74 -29.34 -7.19
N PHE A 79 -11.61 -28.44 -7.67
CA PHE A 79 -13.05 -28.61 -7.66
C PHE A 79 -13.39 -29.83 -8.53
N PHE A 80 -13.36 -31.02 -7.94
CA PHE A 80 -13.85 -32.24 -8.58
C PHE A 80 -15.37 -32.12 -8.65
N ALA A 81 -15.86 -31.71 -9.81
CA ALA A 81 -17.26 -31.90 -10.17
C ALA A 81 -17.59 -33.40 -10.03
N PRO A 82 -18.60 -33.79 -9.25
CA PRO A 82 -19.00 -35.18 -9.15
C PRO A 82 -19.43 -35.67 -10.53
N LYS A 83 -18.66 -36.57 -11.13
CA LYS A 83 -19.11 -37.32 -12.31
C LYS A 83 -20.08 -38.38 -11.81
N GLU A 84 -21.37 -38.16 -12.00
CA GLU A 84 -22.38 -39.18 -11.79
C GLU A 84 -22.15 -40.36 -12.77
N PRO A 85 -22.12 -41.61 -12.28
CA PRO A 85 -22.11 -42.77 -13.15
C PRO A 85 -23.53 -43.05 -13.67
N ILE A 86 -23.74 -42.83 -14.96
CA ILE A 86 -24.94 -43.28 -15.67
C ILE A 86 -24.86 -44.81 -15.80
N GLN A 87 -25.46 -45.54 -14.87
CA GLN A 87 -25.74 -46.97 -15.04
C GLN A 87 -27.07 -47.13 -15.79
N LYS A 88 -26.96 -47.49 -17.07
CA LYS A 88 -28.06 -48.09 -17.83
C LYS A 88 -28.13 -49.57 -17.47
N THR A 89 -29.18 -49.97 -16.77
CA THR A 89 -29.60 -51.38 -16.71
C THR A 89 -31.00 -51.50 -17.28
N ALA A 90 -31.11 -52.33 -18.30
CA ALA A 90 -32.34 -52.71 -18.98
C ALA A 90 -33.09 -53.80 -18.18
N GLN A 91 -34.42 -53.75 -18.29
CA GLN A 91 -35.39 -54.85 -18.19
C GLN A 91 -35.41 -55.69 -16.90
N ASN A 92 -36.51 -55.57 -16.14
CA ASN A 92 -37.41 -56.71 -15.98
C ASN A 92 -38.80 -56.31 -15.47
N SER A 93 -39.78 -57.01 -16.02
CA SER A 93 -41.22 -56.88 -15.84
C SER A 93 -41.72 -57.37 -14.48
N GLY A 94 -42.68 -56.64 -13.92
CA GLY A 94 -43.86 -57.22 -13.28
C GLY A 94 -43.74 -57.65 -11.82
N THR A 95 -43.70 -56.69 -10.88
CA THR A 95 -44.42 -56.68 -9.58
C THR A 95 -43.89 -55.52 -8.72
N GLU A 96 -44.22 -54.27 -9.06
CA GLU A 96 -43.61 -53.09 -8.41
C GLU A 96 -44.60 -51.96 -8.13
N ASN A 97 -45.71 -52.20 -7.42
CA ASN A 97 -46.52 -51.09 -6.90
C ASN A 97 -46.20 -50.73 -5.43
N CYS A 98 -45.68 -51.68 -4.64
CA CYS A 98 -45.41 -51.46 -3.21
C CYS A 98 -43.98 -50.97 -2.90
N ASN A 99 -43.05 -51.07 -3.86
CA ASN A 99 -41.62 -50.72 -3.66
C ASN A 99 -41.28 -49.29 -4.11
N PHE A 100 -42.10 -48.67 -4.95
CA PHE A 100 -41.91 -47.30 -5.42
C PHE A 100 -42.19 -46.26 -4.34
N GLU A 101 -43.28 -46.41 -3.59
CA GLU A 101 -43.65 -45.50 -2.49
C GLU A 101 -42.57 -45.45 -1.39
N ASN A 102 -41.95 -46.60 -1.09
CA ASN A 102 -40.85 -46.70 -0.12
C ASN A 102 -39.55 -46.02 -0.57
N LYS A 103 -39.27 -45.99 -1.89
CA LYS A 103 -38.12 -45.26 -2.45
C LYS A 103 -38.37 -43.75 -2.49
N ILE A 104 -39.59 -43.33 -2.84
CA ILE A 104 -39.99 -41.92 -2.86
C ILE A 104 -39.96 -41.35 -1.43
N SER A 105 -40.48 -42.08 -0.45
CA SER A 105 -40.44 -41.69 0.96
C SER A 105 -39.02 -41.51 1.51
N LYS A 106 -38.05 -42.34 1.06
CA LYS A 106 -36.64 -42.24 1.48
C LYS A 106 -35.86 -41.12 0.78
N GLN A 107 -36.32 -40.64 -0.38
CA GLN A 107 -35.65 -39.58 -1.15
C GLN A 107 -36.15 -38.17 -0.78
N GLN A 108 -37.36 -38.04 -0.25
CA GLN A 108 -37.92 -36.78 0.18
C GLN A 108 -37.07 -36.01 1.22
N PRO A 109 -36.57 -36.64 2.32
CA PRO A 109 -35.76 -35.91 3.30
C PRO A 109 -34.42 -35.44 2.75
N THR A 110 -33.86 -36.15 1.76
CA THR A 110 -32.63 -35.74 1.06
C THR A 110 -32.86 -34.53 0.17
N ILE A 111 -34.03 -34.44 -0.49
CA ILE A 111 -34.41 -33.27 -1.29
C ILE A 111 -34.59 -32.05 -0.37
N ASP A 112 -35.22 -32.22 0.79
CA ASP A 112 -35.42 -31.13 1.75
C ASP A 112 -34.08 -30.60 2.30
N GLN A 113 -33.15 -31.49 2.64
CA GLN A 113 -31.79 -31.10 3.06
C GLN A 113 -31.02 -30.36 1.96
N LEU A 114 -31.11 -30.83 0.72
CA LEU A 114 -30.47 -30.15 -0.42
C LEU A 114 -31.06 -28.77 -0.66
N ASN A 115 -32.38 -28.61 -0.54
CA ASN A 115 -33.04 -27.31 -0.66
C ASN A 115 -32.61 -26.35 0.46
N GLU A 116 -32.50 -26.85 1.69
CA GLU A 116 -32.00 -26.06 2.83
C GLU A 116 -30.56 -25.59 2.58
N MET A 117 -29.67 -26.49 2.13
CA MET A 117 -28.29 -26.13 1.76
C MET A 117 -28.24 -25.11 0.62
N ILE A 118 -29.11 -25.23 -0.39
CA ILE A 118 -29.19 -24.27 -1.50
C ILE A 118 -29.59 -22.88 -0.98
N GLU A 119 -30.57 -22.80 -0.09
CA GLU A 119 -30.98 -21.52 0.50
C GLU A 119 -29.90 -20.91 1.39
N GLU A 120 -29.19 -21.71 2.17
CA GLU A 120 -28.05 -21.25 2.97
C GLU A 120 -26.93 -20.69 2.06
N LEU A 121 -26.58 -21.41 0.99
CA LEU A 121 -25.59 -20.97 0.02
C LEU A 121 -26.02 -19.70 -0.70
N ARG A 122 -27.30 -19.57 -1.06
CA ARG A 122 -27.86 -18.33 -1.64
C ARG A 122 -27.73 -17.17 -0.65
N HIS A 123 -28.00 -17.40 0.63
CA HIS A 123 -27.86 -16.38 1.66
C HIS A 123 -26.40 -15.93 1.82
N LYS A 124 -25.48 -16.89 1.97
CA LYS A 124 -24.03 -16.61 2.03
C LYS A 124 -23.52 -15.89 0.79
N GLY A 125 -24.00 -16.28 -0.40
CA GLY A 125 -23.68 -15.62 -1.67
C GLY A 125 -24.12 -14.16 -1.69
N LYS A 126 -25.34 -13.86 -1.25
CA LYS A 126 -25.84 -12.47 -1.13
C LYS A 126 -24.99 -11.64 -0.15
N GLN A 127 -24.61 -12.21 0.99
CA GLN A 127 -23.76 -11.53 1.97
C GLN A 127 -22.34 -11.25 1.41
N ALA A 128 -21.76 -12.21 0.69
CA ALA A 128 -20.45 -12.04 0.07
C ALA A 128 -20.46 -10.93 -0.99
N VAL A 129 -21.51 -10.88 -1.83
CA VAL A 129 -21.70 -9.82 -2.83
C VAL A 129 -21.84 -8.45 -2.16
N ALA A 130 -22.68 -8.34 -1.12
CA ALA A 130 -22.85 -7.10 -0.38
C ALA A 130 -21.55 -6.62 0.28
N SER A 131 -20.78 -7.55 0.85
CA SER A 131 -19.47 -7.25 1.46
C SER A 131 -18.48 -6.77 0.41
N ARG A 132 -18.37 -7.46 -0.73
CA ARG A 132 -17.52 -7.06 -1.86
C ARG A 132 -17.87 -5.65 -2.33
N ASP A 133 -19.15 -5.35 -2.51
CA ASP A 133 -19.59 -4.05 -3.03
C ASP A 133 -19.31 -2.92 -2.03
N ASN A 134 -19.45 -3.18 -0.72
CA ASN A 134 -19.04 -2.24 0.32
C ASN A 134 -17.53 -1.98 0.31
N TRP A 135 -16.71 -3.04 0.20
CA TRP A 135 -15.26 -2.89 0.09
C TRP A 135 -14.85 -2.12 -1.16
N LYS A 136 -15.49 -2.38 -2.30
CA LYS A 136 -15.28 -1.64 -3.54
C LYS A 136 -15.56 -0.14 -3.37
N GLN A 137 -16.70 0.21 -2.76
CA GLN A 137 -17.05 1.61 -2.50
C GLN A 137 -16.05 2.30 -1.56
N LYS A 138 -15.57 1.59 -0.53
CA LYS A 138 -14.53 2.10 0.39
C LYS A 138 -13.21 2.35 -0.34
N ALA A 139 -12.78 1.40 -1.18
CA ALA A 139 -11.57 1.53 -1.98
C ALA A 139 -11.65 2.72 -2.93
N GLU A 140 -12.75 2.85 -3.69
CA GLU A 140 -12.97 3.98 -4.60
C GLU A 140 -13.00 5.35 -3.87
N LYS A 141 -13.51 5.39 -2.64
CA LYS A 141 -13.47 6.60 -1.81
C LYS A 141 -12.05 6.91 -1.33
N ALA A 142 -11.28 5.89 -0.95
CA ALA A 142 -9.89 6.05 -0.53
C ALA A 142 -9.02 6.53 -1.70
N GLU A 143 -9.14 5.92 -2.88
CA GLU A 143 -8.41 6.32 -4.09
C GLU A 143 -8.68 7.77 -4.47
N ARG A 144 -9.94 8.20 -4.41
CA ARG A 144 -10.29 9.62 -4.65
C ARG A 144 -9.61 10.56 -3.67
N LYS A 145 -9.55 10.21 -2.39
CA LYS A 145 -8.87 11.01 -1.37
C LYS A 145 -7.36 11.06 -1.59
N VAL A 146 -6.74 9.93 -1.92
CA VAL A 146 -5.30 9.86 -2.23
C VAL A 146 -5.00 10.79 -3.39
N LYS A 147 -5.74 10.69 -4.50
CA LYS A 147 -5.56 11.55 -5.68
C LYS A 147 -5.76 13.04 -5.36
N GLU A 148 -6.72 13.37 -4.50
CA GLU A 148 -6.93 14.75 -4.04
C GLU A 148 -5.74 15.27 -3.23
N LEU A 149 -5.19 14.46 -2.33
CA LEU A 149 -4.03 14.82 -1.52
C LEU A 149 -2.78 14.95 -2.37
N GLU A 150 -2.53 14.02 -3.30
CA GLU A 150 -1.42 14.10 -4.26
C GLU A 150 -1.45 15.42 -5.04
N ASN A 151 -2.61 15.78 -5.58
CA ASN A 151 -2.77 17.05 -6.29
C ASN A 151 -2.48 18.28 -5.40
N LYS A 152 -2.89 18.24 -4.12
CA LYS A 152 -2.59 19.32 -3.17
C LYS A 152 -1.10 19.40 -2.86
N VAL A 153 -0.44 18.26 -2.64
CA VAL A 153 1.00 18.19 -2.39
C VAL A 153 1.77 18.75 -3.58
N SER A 154 1.48 18.30 -4.81
CA SER A 154 2.15 18.81 -6.01
C SER A 154 1.95 20.31 -6.21
N LYS A 155 0.76 20.84 -5.89
CA LYS A 155 0.51 22.29 -5.96
C LYS A 155 1.32 23.07 -4.91
N LEU A 156 1.42 22.55 -3.69
CA LEU A 156 2.21 23.17 -2.63
C LEU A 156 3.71 23.13 -2.93
N GLU A 157 4.22 22.04 -3.51
CA GLU A 157 5.61 21.93 -3.96
C GLU A 157 5.95 22.94 -5.06
N LEU A 158 5.05 23.12 -6.04
CA LEU A 158 5.21 24.16 -7.06
C LEU A 158 5.19 25.56 -6.46
N GLN A 159 4.32 25.82 -5.48
CA GLN A 159 4.30 27.12 -4.80
C GLN A 159 5.57 27.36 -3.99
N LYS A 160 6.06 26.34 -3.27
CA LYS A 160 7.30 26.43 -2.48
C LYS A 160 8.51 26.71 -3.37
N THR A 161 8.64 26.00 -4.49
CA THR A 161 9.75 26.24 -5.43
C THR A 161 9.70 27.64 -6.06
N ASP A 162 8.50 28.17 -6.36
CA ASP A 162 8.35 29.53 -6.85
C ASP A 162 8.71 30.58 -5.77
N THR A 163 8.26 30.41 -4.52
CA THR A 163 8.62 31.31 -3.42
C THR A 163 10.11 31.30 -3.13
N ASP A 164 10.73 30.12 -3.10
CA ASP A 164 12.18 29.96 -2.87
C ASP A 164 12.98 30.67 -3.97
N SER A 165 12.53 30.58 -5.23
CA SER A 165 13.18 31.26 -6.36
C SER A 165 13.09 32.78 -6.27
N LYS A 166 11.93 33.31 -5.86
CA LYS A 166 11.69 34.75 -5.68
C LYS A 166 12.50 35.29 -4.51
N PHE A 167 12.51 34.56 -3.40
CA PHE A 167 13.29 34.90 -2.21
C PHE A 167 14.80 34.91 -2.51
N LYS A 168 15.32 33.89 -3.22
CA LYS A 168 16.71 33.84 -3.65
C LYS A 168 17.09 35.03 -4.55
N ARG A 169 16.21 35.43 -5.46
CA ARG A 169 16.41 36.64 -6.30
C ARG A 169 16.46 37.91 -5.47
N LEU A 170 15.54 38.05 -4.50
CA LEU A 170 15.51 39.19 -3.59
C LEU A 170 16.79 39.26 -2.75
N LYS A 171 17.18 38.15 -2.12
CA LYS A 171 18.41 38.02 -1.32
C LYS A 171 19.64 38.41 -2.13
N ASN A 172 19.77 37.89 -3.35
CA ASN A 172 20.88 38.23 -4.24
C ASN A 172 20.89 39.72 -4.60
N LYS A 173 19.73 40.31 -4.93
CA LYS A 173 19.64 41.73 -5.27
C LYS A 173 19.96 42.62 -4.07
N PHE A 174 19.50 42.23 -2.88
CA PHE A 174 19.82 42.90 -1.62
C PHE A 174 21.34 42.88 -1.35
N ALA A 175 21.96 41.70 -1.43
CA ALA A 175 23.42 41.58 -1.29
C ALA A 175 24.16 42.45 -2.31
N LEU A 176 23.73 42.46 -3.58
CA LEU A 176 24.38 43.30 -4.60
C LEU A 176 24.34 44.80 -4.29
N MET A 177 23.27 45.28 -3.67
CA MET A 177 23.08 46.71 -3.39
C MET A 177 23.75 47.18 -2.09
N TYR A 178 23.79 46.32 -1.08
CA TYR A 178 24.13 46.71 0.30
C TYR A 178 25.36 46.00 0.87
N HIS A 179 25.98 45.04 0.15
CA HIS A 179 27.15 44.32 0.66
C HIS A 179 28.34 45.27 0.88
N PRO A 180 29.02 45.21 2.05
CA PRO A 180 30.08 46.16 2.44
C PRO A 180 31.16 46.36 1.37
N ASP A 181 31.57 45.29 0.70
CA ASP A 181 32.60 45.33 -0.36
C ASP A 181 32.17 46.05 -1.65
N LYS A 182 30.86 46.23 -1.89
CA LYS A 182 30.30 46.82 -3.13
C LYS A 182 29.76 48.23 -2.92
N ILE A 183 29.86 48.77 -1.71
CA ILE A 183 29.29 50.08 -1.42
C ILE A 183 30.17 51.19 -2.02
N MET A 184 29.64 51.83 -3.06
CA MET A 184 30.11 53.14 -3.54
C MET A 184 29.27 54.23 -2.88
N GLY A 185 29.88 55.40 -2.64
CA GLY A 185 29.24 56.54 -1.99
C GLY A 185 30.13 57.27 -0.98
N GLU A 186 29.60 58.35 -0.43
CA GLU A 186 30.24 59.14 0.62
C GLU A 186 30.36 58.36 1.94
N LYS A 187 31.22 58.82 2.86
CA LYS A 187 31.53 58.13 4.13
C LYS A 187 30.27 57.78 4.94
N TYR A 188 29.30 58.69 4.99
CA TYR A 188 28.04 58.49 5.73
C TYR A 188 27.14 57.46 5.05
N GLU A 189 27.05 57.47 3.72
CA GLU A 189 26.27 56.50 2.96
C GLU A 189 26.82 55.07 3.14
N LYS A 190 28.15 54.94 3.18
CA LYS A 190 28.82 53.66 3.49
C LYS A 190 28.46 53.13 4.87
N MET A 191 28.51 54.00 5.87
CA MET A 191 28.17 53.63 7.25
C MET A 191 26.70 53.19 7.38
N ILE A 192 25.78 53.94 6.76
CA ILE A 192 24.35 53.60 6.79
C ILE A 192 24.08 52.26 6.09
N LYS A 193 24.63 52.04 4.90
CA LYS A 193 24.45 50.79 4.15
C LYS A 193 25.06 49.58 4.88
N GLN A 194 26.15 49.76 5.60
CA GLN A 194 26.78 48.69 6.40
C GLN A 194 25.91 48.28 7.59
N GLU A 195 25.40 49.25 8.37
CA GLU A 195 24.48 48.94 9.48
C GLU A 195 23.18 48.32 8.95
N PHE A 196 22.65 48.85 7.84
CA PHE A 196 21.46 48.30 7.20
C PHE A 196 21.67 46.86 6.72
N PHE A 197 22.82 46.57 6.12
CA PHE A 197 23.16 45.21 5.72
C PHE A 197 23.22 44.27 6.94
N LYS A 198 23.87 44.67 8.04
CA LYS A 198 24.03 43.83 9.23
C LYS A 198 22.68 43.44 9.85
N GLU A 199 21.80 44.42 10.06
CA GLU A 199 20.48 44.21 10.68
C GLU A 199 19.58 43.35 9.77
N PHE A 200 19.43 43.73 8.50
CA PHE A 200 18.50 43.04 7.60
C PHE A 200 19.03 41.71 7.08
N TRP A 201 20.34 41.51 6.99
CA TRP A 201 20.90 40.24 6.54
C TRP A 201 20.61 39.11 7.53
N GLN A 202 20.67 39.39 8.84
CA GLN A 202 20.31 38.43 9.87
C GLN A 202 18.84 38.00 9.76
N GLU A 203 17.93 38.96 9.61
CA GLU A 203 16.51 38.69 9.42
C GLU A 203 16.23 37.88 8.13
N ILE A 204 16.92 38.21 7.02
CA ILE A 204 16.82 37.44 5.78
C ILE A 204 17.30 36.00 5.98
N GLU A 205 18.38 35.77 6.72
CA GLU A 205 18.86 34.41 7.01
C GLU A 205 17.90 33.64 7.92
N ILE A 206 17.22 34.29 8.86
CA ILE A 206 16.21 33.66 9.71
C ILE A 206 15.04 33.19 8.84
N ILE A 207 14.53 34.05 7.95
CA ILE A 207 13.42 33.73 7.04
C ILE A 207 13.78 32.59 6.07
N GLU A 208 15.04 32.47 5.65
CA GLU A 208 15.49 31.38 4.77
C GLU A 208 15.56 30.02 5.48
N ARG A 209 15.82 30.04 6.80
CA ARG A 209 15.97 28.83 7.61
C ARG A 209 14.66 28.35 8.23
N SER A 210 13.66 29.21 8.33
CA SER A 210 12.30 28.91 8.82
C SER A 210 11.46 28.21 7.77
#